data_AF-A0A3D5GDK4-F1
#
_entry.id   AF-A0A3D5GDK4-F1
#
_cell.length_a   1.000
_cell.length_b   1.000
_cell.length_c   1.000
_cell.angle_alpha   90.00
_cell.angle_beta   90.00
_cell.angle_gamma   90.00
#
_symmetry.space_group_name_H-M   'P 1'
#
loop_
_entity.id
_entity.type
_entity.pdbx_description
1 polymer ?
#
loop_
_entity_poly.entity_id
_entity_poly.type
_entity_poly.pdbx_seq_one_letter_code
_entity_poly.pdbx_strand_id
1 'polypeptide(L)' 'MWLSYTVEKFMVEEFACVGLDWWEHTAIDGSLYRPTETAVGRGNPGKTMVKLGWEAKYKMRDVVRLMVEGRWLIDRE' A
#
# COMPACT_ATOMS: atom_id res chain seq x y z
N MET A 1 -7.93 -11.52 -10.61
CA MET A 1 -7.38 -11.45 -9.24
C MET A 1 -7.63 -10.06 -8.69
N TRP A 2 -8.30 -9.92 -7.54
CA TRP A 2 -8.67 -8.63 -6.98
C TRP A 2 -7.47 -8.01 -6.23
N LEU A 3 -7.09 -6.77 -6.56
CA LEU A 3 -5.89 -6.09 -6.04
C LEU A 3 -6.22 -4.97 -5.02
N SER A 4 -7.26 -5.13 -4.21
CA SER A 4 -7.60 -4.13 -3.18
C SER A 4 -7.14 -4.59 -1.81
N TYR A 5 -6.52 -3.68 -1.07
CA TYR A 5 -6.05 -3.89 0.30
C TYR A 5 -6.55 -2.75 1.18
N THR A 6 -6.73 -3.01 2.48
CA THR A 6 -7.03 -1.98 3.47
C THR A 6 -5.77 -1.21 3.84
N VAL A 7 -5.94 0.00 4.39
CA VAL A 7 -4.82 0.78 4.96
C VAL A 7 -4.14 -0.01 6.08
N GLU A 8 -4.89 -0.74 6.89
CA GLU A 8 -4.36 -1.64 7.92
C GLU A 8 -3.38 -2.68 7.35
N LYS A 9 -3.75 -3.38 6.26
CA LYS A 9 -2.86 -4.36 5.61
C LYS A 9 -1.61 -3.73 5.02
N PHE A 10 -1.68 -2.47 4.60
CA PHE A 10 -0.52 -1.72 4.14
C PHE A 10 0.44 -1.47 5.31
N MET A 11 -0.07 -0.96 6.44
CA MET A 11 0.72 -0.70 7.65
C MET A 11 1.35 -1.98 8.21
N VAL A 12 0.60 -3.09 8.26
CA VAL A 12 1.15 -4.39 8.69
C VAL A 12 2.38 -4.79 7.87
N GLU A 13 2.33 -4.64 6.54
CA GLU A 13 3.46 -5.00 5.68
C GLU A 13 4.63 -4.02 5.86
N GLU A 14 4.36 -2.72 5.99
CA GLU A 14 5.36 -1.67 6.15
C GLU A 14 6.16 -1.84 7.46
N PHE A 15 5.45 -1.96 8.59
CA PHE A 15 6.08 -2.11 9.89
C PHE A 15 6.81 -3.46 10.04
N ALA A 16 6.30 -4.51 9.40
CA ALA A 16 7.01 -5.78 9.33
C ALA A 16 8.37 -5.68 8.63
N CYS A 17 8.53 -4.79 7.63
CA CYS A 17 9.81 -4.56 6.96
C CYS A 17 10.90 -4.00 7.90
N VAL A 18 10.49 -3.40 9.03
CA VAL A 18 11.40 -2.79 10.02
C VAL A 18 11.33 -3.49 11.38
N GLY A 19 10.64 -4.64 11.47
CA GLY A 19 10.58 -5.45 12.68
C GLY A 19 9.75 -4.83 13.82
N LEU A 20 8.74 -4.02 13.49
CA LEU A 20 7.90 -3.33 14.46
C LEU A 20 6.44 -3.81 14.40
N ASP A 21 5.68 -3.62 15.49
CA ASP A 21 4.23 -3.80 15.51
C ASP A 21 3.53 -2.45 15.24
N TRP A 22 2.82 -2.35 14.12
CA TRP A 22 2.12 -1.12 13.73
C TRP A 22 1.10 -0.64 14.78
N TRP A 23 0.51 -1.54 15.57
CA TRP A 23 -0.48 -1.17 16.58
C TRP A 23 0.13 -0.38 17.74
N GLU A 24 1.40 -0.65 18.07
CA GLU A 24 2.13 0.06 19.14
C GLU A 24 2.59 1.46 18.72
N HIS A 25 2.60 1.75 17.40
CA HIS A 25 3.20 2.96 16.84
C HIS A 25 2.22 3.88 16.11
N THR A 26 0.94 3.51 16.05
CA THR A 26 -0.08 4.29 15.35
C THR A 26 -1.22 4.70 16.28
N ALA A 27 -1.87 5.81 15.95
CA ALA A 27 -3.06 6.28 16.64
C ALA A 27 -4.08 6.76 15.61
N ILE A 28 -5.36 6.63 15.95
CA ILE A 28 -6.45 7.15 15.14
C ILE A 28 -6.70 8.59 15.52
N ASP A 29 -6.62 9.50 14.55
CA ASP A 29 -6.96 10.91 14.71
C ASP A 29 -8.22 11.27 13.91
N GLY A 30 -9.25 11.74 14.63
CA GLY A 30 -10.51 12.26 14.09
C GLY A 30 -10.32 13.38 13.05
N SER A 31 -9.23 14.14 13.15
CA SER A 31 -8.91 15.24 12.24
C SER A 31 -8.53 14.79 10.82
N LEU A 32 -8.08 13.54 10.66
CA LEU A 32 -7.66 12.97 9.37
C LEU A 32 -8.82 12.33 8.58
N TYR A 33 -10.02 12.28 9.16
CA TYR A 33 -11.20 11.76 8.48
C TYR A 33 -11.67 12.74 7.41
N ARG A 34 -12.04 12.21 6.25
CA ARG A 34 -12.64 13.02 5.19
C ARG A 34 -14.15 13.13 5.42
N PRO A 35 -14.76 14.32 5.18
CA PRO A 35 -16.22 14.48 5.23
C PRO A 35 -16.99 13.57 4.27
N THR A 36 -16.33 13.14 3.19
CA THR A 36 -16.87 12.17 2.24
C THR A 36 -15.86 11.04 2.08
N GLU A 37 -16.23 9.84 2.52
CA GLU A 37 -15.35 8.69 2.48
C GLU A 37 -15.71 7.73 1.35
N THR A 38 -14.69 7.24 0.64
CA THR A 38 -14.87 6.19 -0.36
C THR A 38 -14.51 4.86 0.29
N ALA A 39 -15.50 4.01 0.54
CA ALA A 39 -15.29 2.76 1.28
C ALA A 39 -14.30 1.80 0.60
N VAL A 40 -14.32 1.72 -0.74
CA VAL A 40 -13.43 0.84 -1.51
C VAL A 40 -13.10 1.46 -2.86
N GLY A 41 -11.80 1.58 -3.18
CA GLY A 41 -11.32 1.90 -4.52
C GLY A 41 -10.74 0.67 -5.21
N ARG A 42 -11.22 0.33 -6.41
CA ARG A 42 -10.71 -0.82 -7.16
C ARG A 42 -10.82 -0.63 -8.67
N GLY A 43 -9.71 -0.81 -9.37
CA GLY A 43 -9.67 -0.85 -10.84
C GLY A 43 -9.79 -2.27 -11.39
N ASN A 44 -10.40 -2.40 -12.57
CA ASN A 44 -10.36 -3.63 -13.38
C ASN A 44 -9.43 -3.41 -14.60
N PRO A 45 -8.21 -3.98 -14.61
CA PRO A 45 -7.26 -3.81 -15.71
C PRO A 45 -7.52 -4.73 -16.91
N GLY A 46 -8.63 -5.49 -16.93
CA GLY A 46 -8.89 -6.50 -17.97
C GLY A 46 -8.87 -5.94 -19.39
N LYS A 47 -9.38 -4.72 -19.61
CA LYS A 47 -9.31 -4.05 -20.92
C LYS A 47 -7.87 -3.83 -21.39
N THR A 48 -6.99 -3.45 -20.46
CA THR A 48 -5.57 -3.17 -20.74
C THR A 48 -4.82 -4.47 -21.02
N MET A 49 -5.09 -5.53 -20.26
CA MET A 49 -4.54 -6.86 -20.52
C MET A 49 -4.92 -7.36 -21.93
N VAL A 50 -6.19 -7.24 -22.32
CA VAL A 50 -6.66 -7.70 -23.63
C VAL A 50 -6.08 -6.87 -24.77
N LYS A 51 -6.03 -5.53 -24.63
CA LYS A 51 -5.63 -4.65 -25.73
C LYS A 51 -4.13 -4.42 -25.85
N LEU A 52 -3.42 -4.44 -24.73
CA LEU A 52 -2.01 -4.04 -24.66
C LEU A 52 -1.11 -5.16 -24.12
N GLY A 53 -1.66 -6.32 -23.73
CA GLY A 53 -0.90 -7.38 -23.06
C GLY A 53 -0.34 -6.93 -21.70
N TRP A 54 -0.84 -5.83 -21.15
CA TRP A 54 -0.28 -5.23 -19.95
C TRP A 54 -0.80 -5.91 -18.69
N GLU A 55 0.12 -6.23 -17.78
CA GLU A 55 -0.17 -6.70 -16.43
C GLU A 55 0.73 -5.99 -15.43
N ALA A 56 0.22 -5.77 -14.22
CA ALA A 56 1.00 -5.20 -13.13
C ALA A 56 2.12 -6.16 -12.71
N LYS A 57 3.38 -5.72 -12.85
CA LYS A 57 4.56 -6.49 -12.46
C LYS A 57 4.70 -6.64 -10.93
N TYR A 58 4.32 -5.60 -10.19
CA TYR A 58 4.45 -5.54 -8.73
C TYR A 58 3.08 -5.50 -8.06
N LYS A 59 2.93 -6.17 -6.93
CA LYS A 59 1.74 -6.13 -6.06
C LYS A 59 2.00 -5.22 -4.86
N MET A 60 0.96 -4.93 -4.08
CA MET A 60 1.03 -4.02 -2.92
C MET A 60 2.23 -4.32 -2.01
N ARG A 61 2.44 -5.59 -1.63
CA ARG A 61 3.57 -5.99 -0.79
C ARG A 61 4.94 -5.70 -1.39
N ASP A 62 5.08 -5.89 -2.69
CA ASP A 62 6.34 -5.61 -3.39
C ASP A 62 6.61 -4.10 -3.40
N VAL A 63 5.57 -3.30 -3.66
CA VAL A 63 5.66 -1.84 -3.63
C VAL A 63 6.01 -1.33 -2.24
N VAL A 64 5.38 -1.85 -1.18
CA VAL A 64 5.69 -1.47 0.21
C VAL A 64 7.16 -1.74 0.54
N ARG A 65 7.68 -2.92 0.23
CA ARG A 65 9.11 -3.23 0.43
C ARG A 65 10.02 -2.24 -0.30
N LEU A 66 9.74 -1.98 -1.57
CA LEU A 66 10.52 -1.02 -2.37
C LEU A 66 10.48 0.40 -1.79
N MET A 67 9.33 0.82 -1.25
CA MET A 67 9.20 2.13 -0.60
C MET A 67 10.05 2.22 0.67
N VAL A 68 10.00 1.20 1.53
CA VAL A 68 10.78 1.14 2.77
C VAL A 68 12.27 1.11 2.45
N GLU A 69 12.70 0.20 1.57
CA GLU A 69 14.09 0.11 1.12
C GLU A 69 14.60 1.43 0.54
N GLY A 70 13.80 2.08 -0.32
CA GLY A 70 14.14 3.38 -0.90
C GLY A 70 14.32 4.47 0.16
N ARG A 71 13.48 4.49 1.20
CA ARG A 71 13.62 5.43 2.32
C ARG A 71 14.94 5.23 3.08
N TRP A 72 15.31 3.98 3.37
CA TRP A 72 16.56 3.67 4.07
C TRP A 72 17.82 4.02 3.27
N LEU A 73 17.75 3.98 1.94
CA LEU A 73 18.85 4.42 1.09
C LEU A 73 19.06 5.94 1.19
N ILE A 74 17.98 6.72 1.18
CA ILE A 74 18.03 8.19 1.31
C ILE A 74 18.61 8.60 2.67
N ASP A 75 18.19 7.94 3.76
CA ASP A 75 18.63 8.31 5.12
C ASP A 75 20.10 7.91 5.42
N ARG A 76 20.78 7.20 4.50
CA ARG A 76 22.19 6.76 4.64
C ARG A 76 23.19 7.59 3.81
N GLU A 77 22.71 8.53 3.00
CA GLU A 77 23.52 9.52 2.26
C GLU A 77 23.54 10.87 3.00
#